data_AF-A0A9D6JKW9-F1
#
_entry.id   AF-A0A9D6JKW9-F1
#
_cell.length_a   1.000
_cell.length_b   1.000
_cell.length_c   1.000
_cell.angle_alpha   90.00
_cell.angle_beta   90.00
_cell.angle_gamma   90.00
#
_symmetry.space_group_name_H-M   'P 1'
#
loop_
_entity.id
_entity.type
_entity.pdbx_description
1 polymer ?
#
loop_
_entity_poly.entity_id
_entity_poly.type
_entity_poly.pdbx_seq_one_letter_code
_entity_poly.pdbx_strand_id
1 'polypeptide(L)'
;MSTRDLLIEIGTEELPPKALKRLSDEFLTGVMAGLKEAGVISASAGEDDGIAYATPRRLALLIKNVVTQQADREIEKRGPAIQAAYDAQGKLTKASEGFARS
;
A
#
# COMPACT_ATOMS: atom_id res chain seq x y z
N MET A 1 1.40 -1.70 19.16
CA MET A 1 1.76 -2.24 17.82
C MET A 1 3.26 -2.37 17.76
N SER A 2 3.80 -3.49 17.28
CA SER A 2 5.25 -3.63 17.06
C SER A 2 5.66 -2.88 15.80
N THR A 3 6.83 -2.25 15.84
CA THR A 3 7.46 -1.63 14.68
C THR A 3 8.72 -2.40 14.28
N ARG A 4 9.09 -2.32 13.00
CA ARG A 4 10.36 -2.78 12.46
C ARG A 4 10.84 -1.81 11.39
N ASP A 5 12.13 -1.87 11.10
CA ASP A 5 12.69 -1.17 9.96
C ASP A 5 12.37 -1.94 8.68
N LEU A 6 12.00 -1.20 7.64
CA LEU A 6 11.64 -1.72 6.32
C LEU A 6 12.75 -1.34 5.33
N LEU A 7 13.42 -2.34 4.78
CA LEU A 7 14.33 -2.17 3.64
C LEU A 7 13.60 -2.58 2.36
N ILE A 8 13.54 -1.68 1.38
CA ILE A 8 13.01 -1.95 0.05
C ILE A 8 14.14 -1.78 -0.94
N GLU A 9 14.34 -2.78 -1.81
CA GLU A 9 15.37 -2.75 -2.85
C GLU A 9 14.76 -3.06 -4.21
N ILE A 10 15.14 -2.27 -5.21
CA ILE A 10 14.83 -2.51 -6.62
C ILE A 10 16.16 -2.69 -7.34
N GLY A 11 16.40 -3.91 -7.84
CA GLY A 11 17.48 -4.16 -8.79
C GLY A 11 17.13 -3.55 -10.14
N THR A 12 18.10 -2.86 -10.75
CA THR A 12 17.96 -2.25 -12.07
C THR A 12 19.07 -2.73 -12.99
N GLU A 13 18.90 -2.52 -14.29
CA GLU A 13 20.00 -2.64 -15.25
C GLU A 13 20.92 -1.41 -15.13
N GLU A 14 21.24 -0.70 -16.20
CA GLU A 14 22.10 0.49 -16.13
C GLU A 14 21.26 1.78 -16.17
N LEU A 15 20.96 2.35 -15.00
CA LEU A 15 20.29 3.65 -14.91
C LEU A 15 21.24 4.80 -15.31
N PRO A 16 20.75 5.83 -16.02
CA PRO A 16 21.56 6.99 -16.37
C PRO A 16 22.07 7.72 -15.12
N PRO A 17 23.38 8.01 -14.99
CA PRO A 17 23.93 8.65 -13.79
C PRO A 17 23.30 10.00 -13.44
N LYS A 18 22.91 10.78 -14.46
CA LYS A 18 22.23 12.07 -14.28
C LYS A 18 20.81 11.95 -13.75
N ALA A 19 20.16 10.79 -13.93
CA ALA A 19 18.79 10.55 -13.48
C ALA A 19 18.73 9.92 -12.07
N LEU A 20 19.82 9.33 -11.59
CA LEU A 20 19.85 8.56 -10.33
C LEU A 20 19.29 9.31 -9.14
N LYS A 21 19.74 10.55 -8.91
CA LYS A 21 19.26 11.36 -7.79
C LYS A 21 17.74 11.58 -7.87
N ARG A 22 17.25 12.01 -9.03
CA ARG A 22 15.82 12.26 -9.25
C ARG A 22 14.98 10.99 -9.04
N LEU A 23 15.43 9.86 -9.59
CA LEU A 23 14.73 8.58 -9.44
C LEU A 23 14.72 8.09 -7.99
N SER A 24 15.84 8.27 -7.28
CA SER A 24 15.95 7.95 -5.85
C SER A 24 15.00 8.80 -5.00
N ASP A 25 14.94 10.10 -5.27
CA ASP A 25 14.07 11.03 -4.56
C ASP A 25 12.59 10.70 -4.84
N GLU A 26 12.21 10.52 -6.11
CA GLU A 26 10.85 10.14 -6.51
C GLU A 26 10.43 8.80 -5.91
N PHE A 27 11.36 7.84 -5.82
CA PHE A 27 11.10 6.55 -5.18
C PHE A 27 10.82 6.71 -3.68
N LEU A 28 11.63 7.49 -2.97
CA LEU A 28 11.41 7.79 -1.56
C LEU A 28 10.06 8.48 -1.34
N THR A 29 9.77 9.55 -2.08
CA THR A 29 8.53 10.32 -1.97
C THR A 29 7.30 9.41 -2.19
N GLY A 30 7.32 8.62 -3.27
CA GLY A 30 6.21 7.73 -3.61
C GLY A 30 5.96 6.64 -2.56
N VAL A 31 7.02 6.00 -2.07
CA VAL A 31 6.90 4.97 -1.03
C VAL A 31 6.43 5.57 0.29
N MET A 32 6.99 6.71 0.71
CA MET A 32 6.58 7.37 1.96
C MET A 32 5.11 7.80 1.89
N ALA A 33 4.63 8.28 0.74
CA ALA A 33 3.22 8.59 0.53
C ALA A 33 2.34 7.34 0.67
N GLY A 34 2.70 6.24 0.01
CA GLY A 34 1.93 4.99 0.09
C GLY A 34 1.90 4.38 1.50
N LEU A 35 3.01 4.42 2.24
CA LEU A 35 3.05 3.94 3.62
C LEU A 35 2.21 4.80 4.58
N LYS A 36 2.15 6.12 4.36
CA LYS A 36 1.25 7.00 5.11
C LYS A 36 -0.21 6.70 4.80
N GLU A 37 -0.56 6.52 3.54
CA GLU A 37 -1.93 6.19 3.11
C GLU A 37 -2.39 4.85 3.71
N ALA A 38 -1.49 3.86 3.74
CA ALA A 38 -1.72 2.59 4.42
C ALA A 38 -1.78 2.71 5.96
N GLY A 39 -1.42 3.87 6.52
CA GLY A 39 -1.40 4.10 7.96
C GLY A 39 -0.34 3.26 8.70
N VAL A 40 0.74 2.87 8.01
CA VAL A 40 1.79 2.03 8.59
C VAL A 40 3.03 2.80 9.06
N ILE A 41 3.05 4.12 8.83
CA ILE A 41 3.99 5.07 9.42
C ILE A 41 3.24 6.29 9.95
N SER A 42 3.91 7.12 10.77
CA SER A 42 3.28 8.34 11.32
C SER A 42 2.77 9.25 10.21
N ALA A 43 1.58 9.84 10.39
CA ALA A 43 1.06 10.89 9.51
C ALA A 43 1.99 12.12 9.46
N SER A 44 2.78 12.34 10.52
CA SER A 44 3.78 13.40 10.58
C SER A 44 5.13 13.04 9.96
N ALA A 45 5.34 11.79 9.55
CA ALA A 45 6.61 11.37 8.98
C ALA A 45 6.93 12.20 7.73
N GLY A 46 8.15 12.67 7.56
CA GLY A 46 8.64 13.37 6.38
C GLY A 46 9.50 12.46 5.50
N GLU A 47 10.07 13.02 4.44
CA GLU A 47 11.08 12.31 3.64
C GLU A 47 12.35 12.04 4.47
N ASP A 48 12.68 12.91 5.43
CA ASP A 48 13.82 12.78 6.34
C ASP A 48 13.73 11.55 7.28
N ASP A 49 12.56 10.94 7.41
CA ASP A 49 12.35 9.69 8.17
C ASP A 49 12.76 8.43 7.37
N GLY A 50 13.03 8.58 6.07
CA GLY A 50 13.56 7.54 5.21
C GLY A 50 14.99 7.86 4.75
N ILE A 51 15.77 6.81 4.51
CA ILE A 51 17.12 6.93 3.94
C ILE A 51 17.08 6.31 2.55
N ALA A 52 17.42 7.10 1.53
CA ALA A 52 17.52 6.62 0.16
C ALA A 52 18.97 6.33 -0.25
N TYR A 53 19.15 5.23 -0.96
CA TYR A 53 20.42 4.80 -1.54
C TYR A 53 20.22 4.57 -3.04
N ALA A 54 21.21 4.99 -3.84
CA ALA A 54 21.15 4.83 -5.28
C ALA A 54 22.51 4.52 -5.88
N THR A 55 22.52 3.54 -6.78
CA THR A 55 23.60 3.20 -7.71
C THR A 55 22.99 2.95 -9.08
N PRO A 56 23.76 2.95 -10.19
CA PRO A 56 23.22 2.67 -11.52
C PRO A 56 22.38 1.38 -11.61
N ARG A 57 22.73 0.35 -10.82
CA ARG A 57 22.08 -0.97 -10.84
C ARG A 57 21.16 -1.26 -9.64
N ARG A 58 20.90 -0.27 -8.78
CA ARG A 58 20.08 -0.46 -7.58
C ARG A 58 19.54 0.84 -7.02
N LEU A 59 18.25 0.86 -6.71
CA LEU A 59 17.62 1.84 -5.82
C LEU A 59 17.21 1.12 -4.52
N ALA A 60 17.44 1.75 -3.37
CA ALA A 60 17.03 1.18 -2.09
C ALA A 60 16.57 2.26 -1.11
N LEU A 61 15.63 1.89 -0.23
CA LEU A 61 15.11 2.75 0.84
C LEU A 61 15.17 2.00 2.16
N LEU A 62 15.65 2.65 3.21
CA LEU A 62 15.51 2.18 4.59
C LEU A 62 14.58 3.11 5.35
N ILE A 63 13.43 2.60 5.78
CA ILE A 63 12.39 3.36 6.47
C ILE A 63 12.27 2.80 7.89
N LYS A 64 12.44 3.65 8.88
CA LYS A 64 12.46 3.22 10.28
C LYS A 64 11.06 3.14 10.86
N ASN A 65 10.91 2.32 11.90
CA ASN A 65 9.71 2.30 12.74
C ASN A 65 8.38 2.08 12.00
N VAL A 66 8.37 1.26 10.94
CA VAL A 66 7.15 0.89 10.22
C VAL A 66 6.38 -0.11 11.08
N VAL A 67 5.08 0.12 11.31
CA VAL A 67 4.27 -0.87 12.06
C VAL A 67 4.15 -2.14 11.24
N THR A 68 4.28 -3.28 11.93
CA THR A 68 4.32 -4.60 11.26
C THR A 68 2.96 -5.06 10.74
N GLN A 69 1.89 -4.34 11.08
CA GLN A 69 0.53 -4.64 10.70
C GLN A 69 -0.26 -3.34 10.61
N GLN A 70 -1.03 -3.19 9.55
CA GLN A 70 -2.00 -2.10 9.42
C GLN A 70 -3.10 -2.25 10.47
N ALA A 71 -3.62 -1.12 10.96
CA ALA A 71 -4.77 -1.14 11.86
C ALA A 71 -5.99 -1.77 11.18
N ASP A 72 -6.84 -2.43 11.97
CA ASP A 72 -8.11 -2.95 11.48
C ASP A 72 -8.95 -1.82 10.91
N ARG A 73 -9.55 -2.07 9.74
CA ARG A 73 -10.45 -1.13 9.07
C ARG A 73 -11.83 -1.75 9.00
N GLU A 74 -12.82 -1.08 9.59
CA GLU A 74 -14.21 -1.40 9.34
C GLU A 74 -14.59 -0.92 7.94
N ILE A 75 -15.06 -1.84 7.10
CA ILE A 75 -15.52 -1.56 5.74
C ILE A 75 -17.00 -1.94 5.67
N GLU A 76 -17.87 -0.95 5.56
CA GLU A 76 -19.28 -1.19 5.29
C GLU A 76 -19.47 -1.32 3.77
N LYS A 77 -19.94 -2.49 3.32
CA LYS A 77 -20.35 -2.71 1.94
C LYS A 77 -21.87 -2.88 1.91
N ARG A 78 -22.56 -2.08 1.09
CA ARG A 78 -23.99 -2.27 0.86
C ARG A 78 -24.21 -3.43 -0.09
N GLY A 79 -24.97 -4.43 0.37
CA GLY A 79 -25.42 -5.53 -0.46
C GLY A 79 -26.55 -5.15 -1.40
N PRO A 80 -27.01 -6.09 -2.24
CA PRO A 80 -28.19 -5.91 -3.07
C PRO A 80 -29.42 -5.51 -2.23
N ALA A 81 -30.27 -4.64 -2.78
CA ALA A 81 -31.56 -4.34 -2.15
C ALA A 81 -32.37 -5.63 -1.95
N ILE A 82 -33.14 -5.70 -0.86
CA ILE A 82 -33.90 -6.93 -0.48
C ILE A 82 -34.72 -7.49 -1.66
N GLN A 83 -35.33 -6.61 -2.46
CA GLN A 83 -36.13 -6.99 -3.64
C GLN A 83 -35.32 -7.68 -4.75
N ALA A 84 -34.03 -7.37 -4.85
CA ALA A 84 -33.09 -7.99 -5.80
C ALA A 84 -32.23 -9.06 -5.13
N ALA A 85 -32.38 -9.26 -3.81
CA ALA A 85 -31.55 -10.17 -3.04
C ALA A 85 -31.99 -11.63 -3.21
N TYR A 86 -33.30 -11.84 -3.40
CA TYR A 86 -33.94 -13.14 -3.55
C TYR A 86 -34.71 -13.23 -4.88
N ASP A 87 -34.71 -14.42 -5.47
CA ASP A 87 -35.56 -14.74 -6.62
C ASP A 87 -37.00 -15.09 -6.19
N ALA A 88 -37.85 -15.38 -7.18
CA ALA A 88 -39.25 -15.75 -6.94
C ALA A 88 -39.41 -17.06 -6.14
N GLN A 89 -38.35 -17.87 -5.99
CA GLN A 89 -38.33 -19.10 -5.22
C GLN A 89 -37.73 -18.90 -3.82
N GLY A 90 -37.40 -17.66 -3.44
CA GLY A 90 -36.78 -17.33 -2.16
C GLY A 90 -35.32 -17.72 -2.06
N LYS A 91 -34.65 -18.04 -3.18
CA LYS A 91 -33.21 -18.31 -3.22
C LYS A 91 -32.43 -17.03 -3.48
N LEU A 92 -31.19 -16.98 -3.01
CA LEU A 92 -30.30 -15.85 -3.28
C LEU A 92 -30.10 -15.69 -4.78
N THR A 93 -30.20 -14.45 -5.27
CA THR A 93 -29.83 -14.16 -6.65
C THR A 93 -28.31 -14.27 -6.83
N LYS A 94 -27.86 -14.43 -8.08
CA LYS A 94 -26.43 -14.43 -8.41
C LYS A 94 -25.70 -13.18 -7.90
N ALA A 95 -26.39 -12.04 -7.84
CA ALA A 95 -25.83 -10.80 -7.29
C ALA A 95 -25.57 -10.90 -5.78
N SER A 96 -26.50 -11.48 -5.01
CA SER A 96 -26.32 -11.73 -3.58
C SER A 96 -25.26 -12.78 -3.28
N GLU A 97 -25.24 -13.87 -4.06
CA GLU A 97 -24.20 -14.89 -3.94
C GLU A 97 -22.81 -14.32 -4.24
N GLY A 98 -22.71 -13.47 -5.25
CA GLY A 98 -21.48 -12.75 -5.58
C GLY A 98 -21.05 -11.80 -4.46
N PHE A 99 -22.00 -11.06 -3.88
CA PHE A 99 -21.73 -10.17 -2.75
C PHE A 99 -21.24 -10.91 -1.51
N ALA A 100 -21.85 -12.05 -1.16
CA ALA A 100 -21.45 -12.85 0.00
C ALA A 100 -20.04 -13.46 -0.10
N ARG A 101 -19.49 -13.57 -1.33
CA ARG A 101 -18.12 -14.05 -1.56
C ARG A 101 -17.06 -12.93 -1.62
N SER A 102 -17.47 -11.66 -1.54
CA SER A 102 -16.64 -10.48 -1.84
C SER A 102 -16.02 -9.77 -0.65
#